data_AF-A0A1V4SFF2-F1
#
_entry.id   AF-A0A1V4SFF2-F1
#
_cell.length_a   1.000
_cell.length_b   1.000
_cell.length_c   1.000
_cell.angle_alpha   90.00
_cell.angle_beta   90.00
_cell.angle_gamma   90.00
#
_symmetry.space_group_name_H-M   'P 1'
#
loop_
_entity.id
_entity.type
_entity.pdbx_description
1 polymer ?
#
loop_
_entity_poly.entity_id
_entity_poly.type
_entity_poly.pdbx_seq_one_letter_code
_entity_poly.pdbx_strand_id
1 'polypeptide(L)'
;MAVILYWGLLILCLGTLVGLLLLKKLSIVDFLVWLLAVALGSLTDGLMSDILGLYDYITDIHWLSNTYQLPYTFIAYPAVGIVYGKLIPRRGGVFKYCMYVLSWVVLFDLVEMLIVKPAGLILYHGWKIIPCSTPTYAITFVSILFLYRHMRRLISR
;
A
#
# COMPACT_ATOMS: atom_id res chain seq x y z
N MET A 1 16.85 -11.53 -11.67
CA MET A 1 15.57 -11.11 -12.29
C MET A 1 14.69 -10.32 -11.33
N ALA A 2 14.45 -10.81 -10.12
CA ALA A 2 13.53 -10.17 -9.19
C ALA A 2 13.97 -8.79 -8.65
N VAL A 3 15.28 -8.59 -8.45
CA VAL A 3 15.86 -7.28 -8.11
C VAL A 3 15.56 -6.25 -9.21
N ILE A 4 15.67 -6.64 -10.49
CA ILE A 4 15.38 -5.76 -11.63
C ILE A 4 13.89 -5.39 -11.67
N LEU A 5 13.00 -6.36 -11.40
CA LEU A 5 11.55 -6.11 -11.32
C LEU A 5 11.19 -5.16 -10.17
N TYR A 6 11.81 -5.32 -9.00
CA TYR A 6 11.62 -4.43 -7.86
C TYR A 6 12.02 -2.98 -8.21
N TRP A 7 13.23 -2.77 -8.72
CA TRP A 7 13.71 -1.43 -9.05
C TRP A 7 12.91 -0.82 -10.22
N GLY A 8 12.49 -1.64 -11.19
CA GLY A 8 11.59 -1.21 -12.26
C GLY A 8 10.25 -0.71 -11.74
N LEU A 9 9.63 -1.43 -10.79
CA LEU A 9 8.40 -1.02 -10.13
C LEU A 9 8.62 0.27 -9.33
N LEU A 10 9.73 0.38 -8.59
CA LEU A 10 10.06 1.58 -7.82
C LEU A 10 10.24 2.81 -8.71
N ILE A 11 10.94 2.68 -9.84
CA ILE A 11 11.11 3.76 -10.83
C ILE A 11 9.75 4.15 -11.40
N LEU A 12 8.87 3.18 -11.70
CA LEU A 12 7.52 3.46 -12.17
C LEU A 12 6.69 4.22 -11.12
N CYS A 13 6.77 3.81 -9.84
CA CYS A 13 6.12 4.50 -8.73
C CYS A 13 6.66 5.92 -8.54
N LEU A 14 7.99 6.09 -8.57
CA LEU A 14 8.64 7.40 -8.47
C LEU A 14 8.23 8.31 -9.63
N GLY A 15 8.26 7.80 -10.86
CA GLY A 15 7.83 8.54 -12.06
C GLY A 15 6.36 8.96 -11.98
N THR A 16 5.50 8.09 -11.43
CA THR A 16 4.09 8.42 -11.19
C THR A 16 3.96 9.54 -10.14
N LEU A 17 4.72 9.46 -9.05
CA LEU A 17 4.67 10.43 -7.95
C LEU A 17 5.20 11.80 -8.40
N VAL A 18 6.36 11.83 -9.08
CA VAL A 18 6.94 13.04 -9.70
C VAL A 18 6.00 13.62 -10.74
N GLY A 19 5.44 12.79 -11.63
CA GLY A 19 4.48 13.24 -12.64
C GLY A 19 3.23 13.89 -12.02
N LEU A 20 2.69 13.31 -10.94
CA LEU A 20 1.54 13.86 -10.24
C LEU A 20 1.85 15.17 -9.49
N LEU A 21 3.07 15.30 -8.94
CA LEU A 21 3.57 16.53 -8.33
C LEU A 21 3.75 17.64 -9.37
N LEU A 22 4.40 17.35 -10.50
CA LEU A 22 4.65 18.30 -11.59
C LEU A 22 3.34 18.81 -12.21
N LEU A 23 2.33 17.95 -12.30
CA LEU A 23 0.99 18.35 -12.75
C LEU A 23 0.22 19.19 -11.71
N LYS A 24 0.83 19.52 -10.55
CA LYS A 24 0.21 20.25 -9.41
C LYS A 24 -1.13 19.66 -8.97
N LYS A 25 -1.32 18.35 -9.17
CA LYS A 25 -2.58 17.68 -8.84
C LYS A 25 -2.61 17.23 -7.38
N LEU A 26 -1.54 17.39 -6.61
CA LEU A 26 -1.45 16.94 -5.21
C LEU A 26 -1.58 18.12 -4.25
N SER A 27 -2.61 18.09 -3.41
CA SER A 27 -2.71 18.97 -2.25
C SER A 27 -1.91 18.40 -1.08
N ILE A 28 -1.51 19.26 -0.14
CA ILE A 28 -0.82 18.82 1.09
C ILE A 28 -1.68 17.86 1.92
N VAL A 29 -3.01 18.03 1.87
CA VAL A 29 -3.96 17.14 2.51
C VAL A 29 -3.91 15.76 1.89
N ASP A 30 -3.88 15.68 0.56
CA ASP A 30 -3.75 14.38 -0.13
C ASP A 30 -2.51 13.68 0.42
N PHE A 31 -1.36 14.36 0.46
CA PHE A 31 -0.11 13.81 1.00
C PHE A 31 -0.23 13.34 2.46
N LEU A 32 -0.84 14.13 3.35
CA LEU A 32 -1.02 13.75 4.77
C LEU A 32 -1.95 12.55 4.94
N VAL A 33 -3.05 12.48 4.18
CA VAL A 33 -3.95 11.31 4.18
C VAL A 33 -3.18 10.07 3.73
N TRP A 34 -2.24 10.20 2.78
CA TRP A 34 -1.39 9.09 2.38
C TRP A 34 -0.41 8.67 3.45
N LEU A 35 0.24 9.62 4.13
CA LEU A 35 1.14 9.27 5.21
C LEU A 35 0.41 8.49 6.33
N LEU A 36 -0.79 8.94 6.69
CA LEU A 36 -1.68 8.25 7.64
C LEU A 36 -2.10 6.87 7.14
N ALA A 37 -2.43 6.75 5.86
CA ALA A 37 -2.76 5.48 5.21
C ALA A 37 -1.61 4.47 5.30
N VAL A 38 -0.38 4.89 5.01
CA VAL A 38 0.82 4.06 5.12
C VAL A 38 1.04 3.65 6.58
N ALA A 39 0.94 4.60 7.51
CA ALA A 39 1.11 4.32 8.94
C ALA A 39 0.08 3.30 9.46
N LEU A 40 -1.19 3.43 9.05
CA LEU A 40 -2.24 2.48 9.41
C LEU A 40 -2.02 1.12 8.77
N GLY A 41 -1.62 1.07 7.49
CA GLY A 41 -1.28 -0.18 6.81
C GLY A 41 -0.16 -0.93 7.54
N SER A 42 0.95 -0.24 7.84
CA SER A 42 2.06 -0.81 8.61
C SER A 42 1.65 -1.24 10.02
N LEU A 43 0.78 -0.49 10.68
CA LEU A 43 0.25 -0.87 12.00
C LEU A 43 -0.61 -2.14 11.91
N THR A 44 -1.52 -2.23 10.94
CA THR A 44 -2.38 -3.41 10.75
C THR A 44 -1.57 -4.64 10.39
N ASP A 45 -0.55 -4.49 9.53
CA ASP A 45 0.35 -5.56 9.12
C ASP A 45 1.18 -6.06 10.31
N GLY A 46 1.70 -5.13 11.12
CA GLY A 46 2.42 -5.45 12.36
C GLY A 46 1.54 -6.16 13.39
N LEU A 47 0.30 -5.71 13.60
CA LEU A 47 -0.64 -6.33 14.52
C LEU A 47 -1.09 -7.72 14.05
N MET A 48 -1.38 -7.90 12.76
CA MET A 48 -1.75 -9.20 12.20
C MET A 48 -0.59 -10.19 12.28
N SER A 49 0.63 -9.72 12.00
CA SER A 49 1.84 -10.55 12.12
C SER A 49 2.11 -11.00 13.56
N ASP A 50 1.82 -10.14 14.55
CA ASP A 50 1.93 -10.46 15.98
C ASP A 50 0.87 -11.49 16.41
N ILE A 51 -0.40 -11.24 16.07
CA ILE A 51 -1.53 -12.14 16.39
C ILE A 51 -1.35 -13.53 15.78
N LEU A 52 -0.83 -13.60 14.54
CA LEU A 52 -0.66 -14.85 13.82
C LEU A 52 0.68 -15.54 14.14
N GLY A 53 1.54 -14.95 14.98
CA GLY A 53 2.84 -15.50 15.35
C GLY A 53 3.79 -15.63 14.14
N LEU A 54 3.71 -14.70 13.18
CA LEU A 54 4.46 -14.75 11.92
C LEU A 54 5.81 -14.00 11.99
N TYR A 55 6.15 -13.47 13.17
CA TYR A 55 7.47 -12.95 13.48
C TYR A 55 8.43 -14.08 13.81
N ASP A 56 9.20 -14.53 12.82
CA ASP A 56 10.56 -14.96 13.10
C ASP A 56 11.46 -13.75 12.87
N TYR A 57 12.20 -13.35 13.91
CA TYR A 57 13.24 -12.34 13.77
C TYR A 57 14.19 -12.80 12.67
N ILE A 58 14.16 -12.14 11.51
CA ILE A 58 15.17 -12.33 10.49
C ILE A 58 16.46 -11.67 11.01
N THR A 59 17.18 -12.40 11.84
CA THR A 59 18.48 -12.01 12.40
C THR A 59 19.55 -11.82 11.33
N ASP A 60 19.35 -12.30 10.09
CA ASP A 60 20.39 -12.31 9.06
C ASP A 60 20.22 -11.30 7.91
N ILE A 61 19.15 -10.50 7.86
CA ILE A 61 18.82 -9.66 6.68
C ILE A 61 18.51 -8.21 7.07
N HIS A 62 19.03 -7.72 8.20
CA HIS A 62 18.80 -6.34 8.64
C HIS A 62 19.19 -5.26 7.59
N TRP A 63 20.22 -5.52 6.78
CA TRP A 63 20.71 -4.58 5.77
C TRP A 63 19.91 -4.63 4.45
N LEU A 64 19.53 -5.82 3.98
CA LEU A 64 18.67 -5.97 2.81
C LEU A 64 17.27 -5.43 3.12
N SER A 65 16.71 -5.75 4.30
CA SER A 65 15.40 -5.28 4.76
C SER A 65 15.31 -3.75 4.66
N ASN A 66 16.24 -3.00 5.25
CA ASN A 66 16.20 -1.53 5.21
C ASN A 66 16.39 -0.96 3.79
N THR A 67 17.23 -1.58 2.97
CA THR A 67 17.52 -1.10 1.60
C THR A 67 16.31 -1.20 0.68
N TYR A 68 15.47 -2.23 0.84
CA TYR A 68 14.26 -2.43 0.04
C TYR A 68 13.00 -1.86 0.73
N GLN A 69 12.96 -1.79 2.05
CA GLN A 69 11.80 -1.29 2.80
C GLN A 69 11.72 0.23 2.79
N LEU A 70 12.82 0.95 3.02
CA LEU A 70 12.80 2.42 3.06
C LEU A 70 12.27 3.06 1.77
N PRO A 71 12.77 2.72 0.55
CA PRO A 71 12.27 3.31 -0.67
C PRO A 71 10.80 2.92 -0.92
N TYR A 72 10.42 1.70 -0.56
CA TYR A 72 9.04 1.24 -0.72
C TYR A 72 8.09 2.01 0.21
N THR A 73 8.50 2.27 1.45
CA THR A 73 7.73 3.05 2.43
C THR A 73 7.57 4.50 2.06
N PHE A 74 8.62 5.15 1.53
CA PHE A 74 8.58 6.58 1.22
C PHE A 74 8.16 6.92 -0.21
N ILE A 75 8.24 5.98 -1.15
CA ILE A 75 7.95 6.22 -2.57
C ILE A 75 6.78 5.35 -3.03
N ALA A 76 6.89 4.03 -2.91
CA ALA A 76 5.89 3.11 -3.47
C ALA A 76 4.54 3.24 -2.76
N TYR A 77 4.49 3.17 -1.43
CA TYR A 77 3.24 3.27 -0.69
C TYR A 77 2.54 4.64 -0.88
N PRO A 78 3.23 5.79 -0.81
CA PRO A 78 2.62 7.06 -1.15
C PRO A 78 2.14 7.12 -2.60
N ALA A 79 2.88 6.58 -3.58
CA ALA A 79 2.47 6.59 -4.98
C ALA A 79 1.18 5.78 -5.21
N VAL A 80 1.17 4.54 -4.72
CA VAL A 80 0.00 3.65 -4.74
C VAL A 80 -1.17 4.33 -4.09
N GLY A 81 -0.92 4.89 -2.91
CA GLY A 81 -1.89 5.62 -2.16
C GLY A 81 -2.52 6.73 -2.98
N ILE A 82 -1.72 7.65 -3.49
CA ILE A 82 -2.20 8.77 -4.30
C ILE A 82 -3.05 8.30 -5.49
N VAL A 83 -2.60 7.25 -6.20
CA VAL A 83 -3.36 6.67 -7.31
C VAL A 83 -4.70 6.13 -6.82
N TYR A 84 -4.72 5.37 -5.71
CA TYR A 84 -5.94 4.91 -5.06
C TYR A 84 -6.85 6.10 -4.72
N GLY A 85 -6.35 7.15 -4.08
CA GLY A 85 -7.12 8.35 -3.74
C GLY A 85 -7.78 9.06 -4.92
N LYS A 86 -7.00 9.22 -6.00
CA LYS A 86 -7.43 9.93 -7.21
C LYS A 86 -8.49 9.16 -7.97
N LEU A 87 -8.43 7.84 -7.93
CA LEU A 87 -9.35 6.94 -8.61
C LEU A 87 -10.57 6.56 -7.76
N ILE A 88 -10.67 7.03 -6.50
CA ILE A 88 -11.87 6.86 -5.69
C ILE A 88 -13.09 7.44 -6.45
N PRO A 89 -14.14 6.62 -6.66
CA PRO A 89 -15.37 7.09 -7.30
C PRO A 89 -15.97 8.30 -6.56
N ARG A 90 -16.12 9.43 -7.25
CA ARG A 90 -16.72 10.64 -6.65
C ARG A 90 -18.22 10.49 -6.37
N ARG A 91 -18.90 9.70 -7.21
CA ARG A 91 -20.33 9.39 -7.13
C ARG A 91 -20.50 7.88 -7.33
N GLY A 92 -21.32 7.27 -6.48
CA GLY A 92 -21.59 5.84 -6.47
C GLY A 92 -22.26 5.41 -5.17
N GLY A 93 -22.98 4.29 -5.23
CA GLY A 93 -23.52 3.59 -4.07
C GLY A 93 -22.50 2.65 -3.43
N VAL A 94 -22.88 2.01 -2.33
CA VAL A 94 -22.02 1.10 -1.54
C VAL A 94 -21.36 0.04 -2.41
N PHE A 95 -22.12 -0.60 -3.31
CA PHE A 95 -21.61 -1.63 -4.22
C PHE A 95 -20.40 -1.17 -5.04
N LYS A 96 -20.42 0.06 -5.57
CA LYS A 96 -19.31 0.59 -6.37
C LYS A 96 -18.04 0.78 -5.54
N TYR A 97 -18.17 1.17 -4.26
CA TYR A 97 -17.04 1.27 -3.36
C TYR A 97 -16.51 -0.10 -2.94
N CYS A 98 -17.39 -1.07 -2.69
CA CYS A 98 -16.99 -2.44 -2.40
C CYS A 98 -16.20 -3.03 -3.57
N MET A 99 -16.69 -2.90 -4.80
CA MET A 99 -15.98 -3.36 -6.01
C MET A 99 -14.65 -2.64 -6.20
N TYR A 100 -14.60 -1.35 -5.88
CA TYR A 100 -13.36 -0.57 -5.94
C TYR A 100 -12.31 -1.08 -4.94
N VAL A 101 -12.68 -1.24 -3.67
CA VAL A 101 -11.78 -1.82 -2.66
C VAL A 101 -11.34 -3.21 -3.08
N LEU A 102 -12.28 -4.07 -3.50
CA LEU A 102 -12.00 -5.45 -3.87
C LEU A 102 -11.01 -5.53 -5.05
N SER A 103 -11.15 -4.66 -6.07
CA SER A 103 -10.21 -4.66 -7.19
C SER A 103 -8.79 -4.31 -6.76
N TRP A 104 -8.64 -3.43 -5.77
CA TRP A 104 -7.33 -3.07 -5.23
C TRP A 104 -6.76 -4.17 -4.34
N VAL A 105 -7.57 -4.83 -3.52
CA VAL A 105 -7.14 -6.01 -2.75
C VAL A 105 -6.64 -7.11 -3.69
N VAL A 106 -7.41 -7.46 -4.71
CA VAL A 106 -7.02 -8.48 -5.70
C VAL A 106 -5.76 -8.07 -6.44
N LEU A 107 -5.64 -6.80 -6.85
CA LEU A 107 -4.42 -6.30 -7.51
C LEU A 107 -3.19 -6.47 -6.61
N PHE A 108 -3.30 -6.14 -5.32
CA PHE A 108 -2.18 -6.23 -4.37
C PHE A 108 -1.83 -7.66 -4.02
N ASP A 109 -2.82 -8.52 -3.83
CA ASP A 109 -2.62 -9.96 -3.67
C ASP A 109 -1.88 -10.55 -4.90
N LEU A 110 -2.25 -10.13 -6.13
CA LEU A 110 -1.56 -10.55 -7.36
C LEU A 110 -0.13 -10.01 -7.44
N VAL A 111 0.10 -8.74 -7.11
CA VAL A 111 1.45 -8.15 -7.05
C VAL A 111 2.31 -8.92 -6.06
N GLU A 112 1.76 -9.25 -4.89
CA GLU A 112 2.49 -10.01 -3.88
C GLU A 112 2.81 -11.43 -4.37
N MET A 113 1.85 -12.10 -5.00
CA MET A 113 2.01 -13.47 -5.51
C MET A 113 3.00 -13.57 -6.67
N LEU A 114 2.97 -12.62 -7.59
CA LEU A 114 3.70 -12.68 -8.85
C LEU A 114 5.05 -11.96 -8.79
N ILE A 115 5.22 -11.00 -7.88
CA ILE A 115 6.42 -10.14 -7.82
C ILE A 115 7.11 -10.29 -6.47
N VAL A 116 6.43 -9.99 -5.36
CA VAL A 116 7.07 -9.91 -4.03
C VAL A 116 7.55 -11.28 -3.55
N LYS A 117 6.68 -12.30 -3.64
CA LYS A 117 7.01 -13.66 -3.22
C LYS A 117 8.14 -14.30 -4.03
N PRO A 118 8.09 -14.30 -5.38
CA PRO A 118 9.18 -14.85 -6.18
C PRO A 118 10.48 -14.06 -6.04
N ALA A 119 10.40 -12.79 -5.61
CA ALA A 119 11.57 -11.97 -5.32
C ALA A 119 12.24 -12.26 -3.98
N GLY A 120 11.64 -13.09 -3.12
CA GLY A 120 12.12 -13.28 -1.75
C GLY A 120 12.02 -12.01 -0.91
N LEU A 121 11.12 -11.10 -1.27
CA LEU A 121 10.87 -9.84 -0.54
C LEU A 121 9.79 -10.00 0.54
N ILE A 122 9.34 -11.22 0.80
CA ILE A 122 8.43 -11.50 1.92
C ILE A 122 9.23 -11.35 3.22
N LEU A 123 8.73 -10.47 4.09
CA LEU A 123 9.36 -10.11 5.36
C LEU A 123 9.06 -11.10 6.50
N TYR A 124 8.06 -11.97 6.33
CA TYR A 124 7.50 -12.81 7.38
C TYR A 124 7.66 -14.30 7.06
N HIS A 125 8.18 -15.09 8.01
CA HIS A 125 8.29 -16.53 7.85
C HIS A 125 6.91 -17.18 8.00
N GLY A 126 6.56 -18.12 7.12
CA GLY A 126 5.24 -18.77 7.13
C GLY A 126 4.07 -17.92 6.62
N TRP A 127 4.30 -16.67 6.21
CA TRP A 127 3.24 -15.80 5.68
C TRP A 127 2.65 -16.34 4.38
N LYS A 128 1.34 -16.55 4.40
CA LYS A 128 0.58 -16.98 3.22
C LYS A 128 -0.20 -15.79 2.70
N ILE A 129 0.10 -15.36 1.48
CA ILE A 129 -0.59 -14.23 0.82
C ILE A 129 -2.11 -14.38 0.93
N ILE A 130 -2.62 -15.58 0.62
CA ILE A 130 -3.98 -15.97 0.95
C ILE A 130 -3.91 -17.01 2.08
N PRO A 131 -4.52 -16.80 3.25
CA PRO A 131 -5.50 -15.75 3.58
C PRO A 131 -4.94 -14.57 4.39
N CYS A 132 -3.62 -14.38 4.56
CA CYS A 132 -3.08 -13.38 5.49
C CYS A 132 -3.07 -11.95 4.90
N SER A 133 -2.62 -11.77 3.66
CA SER A 133 -2.54 -10.43 3.02
C SER A 133 -3.89 -9.86 2.64
N THR A 134 -4.79 -10.70 2.14
CA THR A 134 -6.14 -10.29 1.69
C THR A 134 -6.91 -9.47 2.74
N PRO A 135 -7.08 -9.91 4.00
CA PRO A 135 -7.78 -9.12 5.03
C PRO A 135 -7.00 -7.86 5.42
N THR A 136 -5.67 -7.91 5.47
CA THR A 136 -4.83 -6.73 5.76
C THR A 136 -5.03 -5.65 4.70
N TYR A 137 -4.98 -6.01 3.41
CA TYR A 137 -5.26 -5.09 2.32
C TYR A 137 -6.71 -4.59 2.34
N ALA A 138 -7.69 -5.47 2.62
CA ALA A 138 -9.08 -5.06 2.70
C ALA A 138 -9.31 -4.01 3.80
N ILE A 139 -8.81 -4.26 5.01
CA ILE A 139 -8.90 -3.32 6.13
C ILE A 139 -8.19 -2.01 5.79
N THR A 140 -7.00 -2.08 5.21
CA THR A 140 -6.20 -0.91 4.82
C THR A 140 -6.96 -0.07 3.79
N PHE A 141 -7.36 -0.63 2.66
CA PHE A 141 -8.03 0.12 1.59
C PHE A 141 -9.41 0.67 2.01
N VAL A 142 -10.14 -0.04 2.87
CA VAL A 142 -11.39 0.47 3.47
C VAL A 142 -11.10 1.67 4.38
N SER A 143 -10.11 1.56 5.26
CA SER A 143 -9.73 2.62 6.19
C SER A 143 -9.30 3.89 5.45
N ILE A 144 -8.47 3.72 4.41
CA ILE A 144 -8.05 4.82 3.52
C ILE A 144 -9.25 5.47 2.84
N LEU A 145 -10.15 4.68 2.28
CA LEU A 145 -11.35 5.18 1.62
C LEU A 145 -12.19 6.02 2.60
N PHE A 146 -12.38 5.55 3.82
CA PHE A 146 -13.13 6.25 4.84
C PHE A 146 -12.45 7.57 5.24
N LEU A 147 -11.16 7.52 5.58
CA LEU A 147 -10.34 8.68 5.96
C LEU A 147 -10.32 9.75 4.86
N TYR A 148 -10.03 9.35 3.62
CA TYR A 148 -9.96 10.28 2.50
C TYR A 148 -11.29 11.00 2.26
N ARG A 149 -12.41 10.27 2.35
CA ARG A 149 -13.73 10.88 2.21
C ARG A 149 -14.10 11.79 3.37
N HIS A 150 -13.73 11.42 4.59
CA HIS A 150 -13.97 12.24 5.77
C HIS A 150 -13.18 13.55 5.69
N MET A 151 -11.88 13.49 5.44
CA MET A 151 -10.99 14.65 5.32
C MET A 151 -11.43 15.59 4.19
N ARG A 152 -11.75 15.04 3.01
CA ARG A 152 -12.19 15.86 1.87
C ARG A 152 -13.49 16.63 2.15
N ARG A 153 -14.39 16.08 2.97
CA ARG A 153 -15.61 16.79 3.41
C ARG A 153 -15.29 17.96 4.33
N LEU A 154 -14.32 17.80 5.23
CA LEU A 154 -13.90 18.87 6.17
C LEU A 154 -13.28 20.06 5.44
N ILE A 155 -12.52 19.81 4.37
CA ILE A 155 -11.83 20.87 3.60
C ILE A 155 -12.74 21.58 2.60
N SER A 156 -13.83 20.93 2.18
CA SER A 156 -14.83 21.53 1.29
C SER A 156 -15.87 22.40 2.01
N ARG A 157 -15.80 22.50 3.33
CA ARG A 157 -16.62 23.38 4.17
C ARG A 157 -15.81 24.61 4.55
#